data_AF-A0A9E4I7D4-F1
#
_entry.id   AF-A0A9E4I7D4-F1
#
_cell.length_a   1.000
_cell.length_b   1.000
_cell.length_c   1.000
_cell.angle_alpha   90.00
_cell.angle_beta   90.00
_cell.angle_gamma   90.00
#
_symmetry.space_group_name_H-M   'P 1'
#
loop_
_entity.id
_entity.type
_entity.pdbx_description
1 polymer ?
#
loop_
_entity_poly.entity_id
_entity_poly.type
_entity_poly.pdbx_seq_one_letter_code
_entity_poly.pdbx_strand_id
1 'polypeptide(L)'
;MEVFDAEAIRRATPWPELMDAIAAALADPAAAAPDRHVHPLPLPGGAEGSLLVMPAWRSDDVIGVKAVTYFPTNAAGATPTVNAGYLLFDGRSGRLSAALDGDELTVRRTAAVSALAAGYLARRDVRRLLVVGTGQLAPALARAHAHGRELAAIEVWGRSTRRAQSLVEELASGGLPAEVVGDLDAAVARADLISCVTGATEPLIAGRLLRPGAHLDLVGSFRPDMREADDEAVRRAAVFVDTGPGARRAGDLARPLAAGVIGDGDILADLFDLVTGRHPGRDRHDQITLFKSAGFALADLAAARLVRSSWEGRRTR
;
A
#
# COMPACT_ATOMS: atom_id res chain seq x y z
N MET A 1 23.92 -16.98 -5.28
CA MET A 1 22.97 -15.89 -5.04
C MET A 1 21.83 -16.12 -5.98
N GLU A 2 20.62 -16.21 -5.46
CA GLU A 2 19.41 -16.44 -6.26
C GLU A 2 18.89 -15.12 -6.85
N VAL A 3 18.17 -15.21 -7.97
CA VAL A 3 17.49 -14.06 -8.59
C VAL A 3 16.03 -14.41 -8.78
N PHE A 4 15.14 -13.59 -8.23
CA PHE A 4 13.69 -13.78 -8.34
C PHE A 4 13.08 -12.66 -9.18
N ASP A 5 12.52 -13.05 -10.33
CA ASP A 5 11.74 -12.15 -11.18
C ASP A 5 10.32 -11.92 -10.61
N ALA A 6 9.59 -11.00 -11.22
CA ALA A 6 8.23 -10.65 -10.82
C ALA A 6 7.29 -11.89 -10.77
N GLU A 7 7.45 -12.83 -11.69
CA GLU A 7 6.58 -14.01 -11.78
C GLU A 7 6.86 -14.99 -10.63
N ALA A 8 8.13 -15.18 -10.28
CA ALA A 8 8.53 -15.94 -9.09
C ALA A 8 8.00 -15.30 -7.80
N ILE A 9 8.06 -13.97 -7.68
CA ILE A 9 7.54 -13.24 -6.51
C ILE A 9 6.03 -13.42 -6.39
N ARG A 10 5.26 -13.24 -7.48
CA ARG A 10 3.79 -13.43 -7.47
C ARG A 10 3.39 -14.80 -6.97
N ARG A 11 4.02 -15.87 -7.50
CA ARG A 11 3.73 -17.25 -7.08
C ARG A 11 4.11 -17.53 -5.63
N ALA A 12 5.16 -16.89 -5.13
CA ALA A 12 5.69 -17.17 -3.80
C ALA A 12 5.04 -16.33 -2.70
N THR A 13 4.16 -15.39 -3.04
CA THR A 13 3.55 -14.46 -2.07
C THR A 13 2.02 -14.47 -2.08
N PRO A 14 1.31 -15.61 -2.03
CA PRO A 14 -0.16 -15.59 -2.03
C PRO A 14 -0.72 -14.74 -0.87
N TRP A 15 -1.92 -14.18 -1.06
CA TRP A 15 -2.40 -13.08 -0.22
C TRP A 15 -2.49 -13.40 1.28
N PRO A 16 -3.09 -14.54 1.71
CA PRO A 16 -3.10 -14.93 3.12
C PRO A 16 -1.70 -14.96 3.73
N GLU A 17 -0.80 -15.70 3.10
CA GLU A 17 0.55 -15.95 3.60
C GLU A 17 1.37 -14.67 3.64
N LEU A 18 1.18 -13.77 2.67
CA LEU A 18 1.84 -12.47 2.66
C LEU A 18 1.30 -11.55 3.76
N MET A 19 -0.02 -11.50 3.98
CA MET A 19 -0.61 -10.73 5.07
C MET A 19 -0.14 -11.26 6.43
N ASP A 20 -0.14 -12.58 6.62
CA ASP A 20 0.35 -13.23 7.84
C ASP A 20 1.84 -12.98 8.06
N ALA A 21 2.66 -13.05 7.01
CA ALA A 21 4.10 -12.76 7.10
C ALA A 21 4.37 -11.30 7.48
N ILE A 22 3.59 -10.34 6.96
CA ILE A 22 3.69 -8.92 7.32
C ILE A 22 3.27 -8.71 8.77
N ALA A 23 2.15 -9.31 9.20
CA ALA A 23 1.68 -9.23 10.58
C ALA A 23 2.72 -9.81 11.55
N ALA A 24 3.29 -10.99 11.24
CA ALA A 24 4.34 -11.60 12.04
C ALA A 24 5.60 -10.75 12.12
N ALA A 25 6.01 -10.11 11.01
CA ALA A 25 7.19 -9.24 10.99
C ALA A 25 6.98 -7.96 11.82
N LEU A 26 5.77 -7.40 11.83
CA LEU A 26 5.42 -6.27 12.71
C LEU A 26 5.44 -6.68 14.18
N ALA A 27 4.89 -7.86 14.51
CA ALA A 27 4.81 -8.35 15.88
C ALA A 27 6.16 -8.86 16.45
N ASP A 28 7.19 -9.05 15.61
CA ASP A 28 8.50 -9.56 16.03
C ASP A 28 9.37 -8.45 16.64
N PRO A 29 9.64 -8.47 17.97
CA PRO A 29 10.48 -7.45 18.60
C PRO A 29 11.96 -7.51 18.19
N ALA A 30 12.40 -8.60 17.54
CA ALA A 30 13.75 -8.72 17.00
C ALA A 30 13.85 -8.18 15.55
N ALA A 31 12.71 -7.88 14.91
CA ALA A 31 12.70 -7.25 13.61
C ALA A 31 12.78 -5.72 13.76
N ALA A 32 13.59 -5.09 12.92
CA ALA A 32 13.80 -3.65 12.96
C ALA A 32 13.91 -3.05 11.56
N ALA A 33 13.48 -1.79 11.45
CA ALA A 33 13.68 -0.96 10.27
C ALA A 33 13.89 0.49 10.73
N PRO A 34 14.99 1.16 10.35
CA PRO A 34 15.15 2.58 10.57
C PRO A 34 14.26 3.37 9.59
N ASP A 35 14.22 4.69 9.78
CA ASP A 35 13.61 5.57 8.80
C ASP A 35 14.23 5.39 7.41
N ARG A 36 13.41 5.55 6.37
CA ARG A 36 13.90 5.53 4.99
C ARG A 36 14.87 6.68 4.75
N HIS A 37 15.96 6.40 4.05
CA HIS A 37 16.84 7.46 3.58
C HIS A 37 16.29 7.99 2.26
N VAL A 38 16.31 9.32 2.08
CA VAL A 38 15.88 9.98 0.84
C VAL A 38 17.02 10.86 0.37
N HIS A 39 17.53 10.57 -0.83
CA HIS A 39 18.62 11.30 -1.46
C HIS A 39 18.09 12.00 -2.72
N PRO A 40 18.10 13.34 -2.79
CA PRO A 40 17.71 14.05 -4.01
C PRO A 40 18.74 13.78 -5.11
N LEU A 41 18.25 13.61 -6.33
CA LEU A 41 19.06 13.39 -7.53
C LEU A 41 18.77 14.51 -8.52
N PRO A 42 19.72 15.43 -8.78
CA PRO A 42 19.54 16.42 -9.82
C PRO A 42 19.50 15.72 -11.19
N LEU A 43 18.45 15.98 -11.98
CA LEU A 43 18.26 15.41 -13.31
C LEU A 43 18.50 16.46 -14.41
N PRO A 44 18.81 16.02 -15.65
CA PRO A 44 18.87 16.93 -16.79
C PRO A 44 17.58 17.76 -16.95
N GLY A 45 17.71 19.01 -17.36
CA GLY A 45 16.57 19.92 -17.56
C GLY A 45 15.99 20.53 -16.27
N GLY A 46 16.68 20.42 -15.14
CA GLY A 46 16.29 21.05 -13.87
C GLY A 46 15.21 20.30 -13.09
N ALA A 47 14.84 19.09 -13.53
CA ALA A 47 13.99 18.20 -12.75
C ALA A 47 14.76 17.59 -11.57
N GLU A 48 14.05 17.19 -10.53
CA GLU A 48 14.61 16.51 -9.36
C GLU A 48 14.01 15.10 -9.24
N GLY A 49 14.88 14.10 -9.26
CA GLY A 49 14.57 12.72 -8.91
C GLY A 49 14.97 12.42 -7.48
N SER A 50 14.77 11.18 -7.04
CA SER A 50 15.27 10.73 -5.74
C SER A 50 15.66 9.25 -5.74
N LEU A 51 16.64 8.92 -4.90
CA LEU A 51 16.95 7.55 -4.48
C LEU A 51 16.48 7.40 -3.03
N LEU A 52 15.66 6.39 -2.77
CA LEU A 52 15.28 6.01 -1.43
C LEU A 52 15.90 4.66 -1.08
N VAL A 53 16.48 4.59 0.11
CA VAL A 53 17.07 3.36 0.65
C VAL A 53 16.29 2.98 1.90
N MET A 54 15.72 1.77 1.88
CA MET A 54 14.84 1.26 2.93
C MET A 54 15.38 -0.07 3.46
N PRO A 55 16.30 -0.04 4.44
CA PRO A 55 16.81 -1.25 5.07
C PRO A 55 15.84 -1.78 6.13
N ALA A 56 15.84 -3.09 6.35
CA ALA A 56 15.17 -3.77 7.44
C ALA A 56 15.89 -5.08 7.76
N TRP A 57 15.81 -5.56 9.00
CA TRP A 57 16.48 -6.80 9.38
C TRP A 57 15.80 -7.51 10.54
N ARG A 58 16.10 -8.79 10.64
CA ARG A 58 16.03 -9.61 11.84
C ARG A 58 17.41 -10.26 11.97
N SER A 59 18.23 -9.79 12.91
CA SER A 59 19.70 -9.91 12.89
C SER A 59 20.28 -11.35 12.87
N ASP A 60 19.48 -12.37 13.15
CA ASP A 60 19.85 -13.79 13.18
C ASP A 60 19.21 -14.61 12.03
N ASP A 61 18.52 -13.94 11.10
CA ASP A 61 17.73 -14.54 10.03
C ASP A 61 17.99 -13.87 8.66
N VAL A 62 17.56 -12.61 8.50
CA VAL A 62 17.64 -11.88 7.22
C VAL A 62 17.97 -10.41 7.42
N ILE A 63 18.74 -9.85 6.50
CA ILE A 63 18.91 -8.42 6.32
C ILE A 63 18.45 -8.10 4.90
N GLY A 64 17.61 -7.09 4.74
CA GLY A 64 17.06 -6.70 3.45
C GLY A 64 17.21 -5.22 3.19
N VAL A 65 17.48 -4.85 1.95
CA VAL A 65 17.58 -3.45 1.53
C VAL A 65 16.82 -3.27 0.23
N LYS A 66 15.79 -2.42 0.27
CA LYS A 66 15.16 -1.91 -0.94
C LYS A 66 15.86 -0.63 -1.38
N ALA A 67 16.29 -0.59 -2.64
CA ALA A 67 16.68 0.63 -3.32
C ALA A 67 15.56 0.96 -4.31
N VAL A 68 14.93 2.12 -4.15
CA VAL A 68 13.87 2.60 -5.05
C VAL A 68 14.22 3.96 -5.59
N THR A 69 14.02 4.16 -6.88
CA THR A 69 14.24 5.42 -7.56
C THR A 69 12.91 6.04 -7.96
N TYR A 70 12.82 7.37 -7.85
CA TYR A 70 11.73 8.16 -8.41
C TYR A 70 12.29 9.15 -9.43
N PHE A 71 11.84 9.02 -10.68
CA PHE A 71 12.29 9.81 -11.82
C PHE A 71 11.06 10.40 -12.51
N PRO A 72 10.65 11.65 -12.19
CA PRO A 72 9.44 12.25 -12.74
C PRO A 72 9.49 12.43 -14.26
N THR A 73 10.69 12.57 -14.82
CA THR A 73 10.95 12.69 -16.26
C THR A 73 10.50 11.47 -17.06
N ASN A 74 10.36 10.30 -16.43
CA ASN A 74 9.90 9.08 -17.09
C ASN A 74 8.39 9.12 -17.42
N ALA A 75 7.63 10.08 -16.88
CA ALA A 75 6.18 10.16 -17.09
C ALA A 75 5.76 10.27 -18.57
N ALA A 76 6.65 10.77 -19.43
CA ALA A 76 6.43 10.88 -20.88
C ALA A 76 6.85 9.64 -21.69
N GLY A 77 7.53 8.68 -21.05
CA GLY A 77 8.13 7.51 -21.71
C GLY A 77 7.45 6.18 -21.37
N ALA A 78 8.08 5.09 -21.81
CA ALA A 78 7.65 3.72 -21.50
C ALA A 78 8.15 3.24 -20.12
N THR A 79 9.21 3.85 -19.59
CA THR A 79 9.77 3.50 -18.29
C THR A 79 8.86 4.01 -17.16
N PRO A 80 8.62 3.22 -16.10
CA PRO A 80 7.93 3.70 -14.91
C PRO A 80 8.66 4.87 -14.24
N THR A 81 7.90 5.76 -13.59
CA THR A 81 8.45 6.85 -12.77
C THR A 81 9.01 6.36 -11.44
N VAL A 82 8.64 5.16 -11.01
CA VAL A 82 9.17 4.50 -9.81
C VAL A 82 9.74 3.15 -10.23
N ASN A 83 10.97 2.85 -9.85
CA ASN A 83 11.63 1.58 -10.14
C ASN A 83 12.40 1.11 -8.90
N ALA A 84 12.38 -0.19 -8.60
CA ALA A 84 12.97 -0.72 -7.39
C ALA A 84 13.72 -2.05 -7.60
N GLY A 85 14.81 -2.20 -6.85
CA GLY A 85 15.49 -3.47 -6.64
C GLY A 85 15.52 -3.81 -5.15
N TYR A 86 15.50 -5.10 -4.84
CA TYR A 86 15.60 -5.57 -3.46
C TYR A 86 16.75 -6.56 -3.30
N LEU A 87 17.61 -6.31 -2.32
CA LEU A 87 18.72 -7.21 -1.97
C LEU A 87 18.43 -7.87 -0.62
N LEU A 88 18.61 -9.18 -0.55
CA LEU A 88 18.44 -9.98 0.65
C LEU A 88 19.75 -10.67 1.03
N PHE A 89 20.20 -10.43 2.25
CA PHE A 89 21.40 -10.99 2.84
C PHE A 89 21.03 -11.97 3.95
N ASP A 90 21.86 -12.99 4.11
CA ASP A 90 21.81 -13.87 5.26
C ASP A 90 22.18 -13.10 6.54
N GLY A 91 21.29 -13.11 7.54
CA GLY A 91 21.48 -12.31 8.76
C GLY A 91 22.69 -12.75 9.59
N ARG A 92 23.12 -14.01 9.47
CA ARG A 92 24.20 -14.59 10.30
C ARG A 92 25.59 -14.33 9.72
N SER A 93 25.73 -14.45 8.40
CA SER A 93 27.01 -14.36 7.69
C SER A 93 27.19 -13.05 6.93
N GLY A 94 26.12 -12.26 6.75
CA GLY A 94 26.12 -11.05 5.95
C GLY A 94 26.28 -11.29 4.44
N ARG A 95 26.25 -12.56 3.99
CA ARG A 95 26.41 -12.90 2.57
C ARG A 95 25.15 -12.54 1.81
N LEU A 96 25.32 -11.94 0.63
CA LEU A 96 24.22 -11.69 -0.30
C LEU A 96 23.62 -13.04 -0.75
N SER A 97 22.36 -13.25 -0.39
CA SER A 97 21.64 -14.50 -0.60
C SER A 97 20.76 -14.45 -1.86
N ALA A 98 20.07 -13.33 -2.08
CA ALA A 98 19.17 -13.15 -3.21
C ALA A 98 19.06 -11.69 -3.68
N ALA A 99 18.75 -11.52 -4.96
CA ALA A 99 18.22 -10.29 -5.53
C ALA A 99 16.78 -10.53 -6.03
N LEU A 100 15.88 -9.61 -5.74
CA LEU A 100 14.46 -9.72 -6.10
C LEU A 100 14.05 -8.50 -6.92
N ASP A 101 13.14 -8.72 -7.86
CA ASP A 101 12.39 -7.66 -8.55
C ASP A 101 11.65 -6.81 -7.50
N GLY A 102 12.14 -5.58 -7.29
CA GLY A 102 11.65 -4.71 -6.23
C GLY A 102 10.32 -4.04 -6.58
N ASP A 103 9.99 -3.95 -7.87
CA ASP A 103 8.75 -3.37 -8.36
C ASP A 103 7.58 -4.29 -8.03
N GLU A 104 7.66 -5.56 -8.42
CA GLU A 104 6.65 -6.54 -8.06
C GLU A 104 6.58 -6.73 -6.54
N LEU A 105 7.72 -6.82 -5.84
CA LEU A 105 7.73 -6.92 -4.38
C LEU A 105 6.97 -5.75 -3.73
N THR A 106 7.19 -4.52 -4.23
CA THR A 106 6.49 -3.32 -3.78
C THR A 106 4.99 -3.41 -4.07
N VAL A 107 4.59 -3.88 -5.26
CA VAL A 107 3.18 -4.07 -5.62
C VAL A 107 2.50 -5.04 -4.66
N ARG A 108 3.09 -6.22 -4.46
CA ARG A 108 2.53 -7.27 -3.59
C ARG A 108 2.39 -6.81 -2.14
N ARG A 109 3.48 -6.31 -1.54
CA ARG A 109 3.49 -5.93 -0.13
C ARG A 109 2.60 -4.73 0.15
N THR A 110 2.49 -3.77 -0.78
CA THR A 110 1.62 -2.60 -0.59
C THR A 110 0.15 -3.01 -0.57
N ALA A 111 -0.26 -3.84 -1.54
CA ALA A 111 -1.62 -4.34 -1.57
C ALA A 111 -1.97 -5.21 -0.36
N ALA A 112 -1.05 -6.05 0.10
CA ALA A 112 -1.23 -6.87 1.29
C ALA A 112 -1.32 -6.04 2.59
N VAL A 113 -0.53 -4.97 2.73
CA VAL A 113 -0.65 -4.03 3.86
C VAL A 113 -2.05 -3.40 3.90
N SER A 114 -2.54 -2.90 2.77
CA SER A 114 -3.88 -2.29 2.71
C SER A 114 -5.00 -3.30 3.01
N ALA A 115 -4.91 -4.53 2.47
CA ALA A 115 -5.90 -5.58 2.74
C ALA A 115 -5.85 -6.04 4.21
N LEU A 116 -4.65 -6.19 4.79
CA LEU A 116 -4.45 -6.52 6.21
C LEU A 116 -5.09 -5.45 7.10
N ALA A 117 -4.80 -4.17 6.84
CA ALA A 117 -5.41 -3.06 7.59
C ALA A 117 -6.94 -3.04 7.45
N ALA A 118 -7.47 -3.24 6.23
CA ALA A 118 -8.91 -3.34 6.01
C ALA A 118 -9.56 -4.54 6.72
N GLY A 119 -8.80 -5.58 7.07
CA GLY A 119 -9.26 -6.67 7.94
C GLY A 119 -9.65 -6.21 9.34
N TYR A 120 -8.97 -5.20 9.88
CA TYR A 120 -9.26 -4.59 11.20
C TYR A 120 -10.22 -3.40 11.10
N LEU A 121 -10.23 -2.71 9.97
CA LEU A 121 -10.82 -1.38 9.85
C LEU A 121 -12.07 -1.32 8.99
N ALA A 122 -12.25 -2.23 8.03
CA ALA A 122 -13.47 -2.27 7.22
C ALA A 122 -14.56 -3.10 7.91
N ARG A 123 -15.82 -2.87 7.52
CA ARG A 123 -16.93 -3.74 7.96
C ARG A 123 -16.75 -5.15 7.38
N ARG A 124 -17.33 -6.15 8.03
CA ARG A 124 -17.27 -7.55 7.56
C ARG A 124 -18.13 -7.79 6.32
N ASP A 125 -19.22 -7.04 6.19
CA ASP A 125 -20.22 -7.13 5.12
C ASP A 125 -19.94 -6.15 3.96
N VAL A 126 -18.67 -5.84 3.69
CA VAL A 126 -18.28 -5.03 2.52
C VAL A 126 -18.75 -5.75 1.24
N ARG A 127 -19.56 -5.08 0.43
CA ARG A 127 -20.07 -5.59 -0.85
C ARG A 127 -19.58 -4.78 -2.04
N ARG A 128 -19.26 -3.50 -1.86
CA ARG A 128 -18.82 -2.62 -2.95
C ARG A 128 -17.44 -2.04 -2.65
N LEU A 129 -16.48 -2.41 -3.48
CA LEU A 129 -15.14 -1.83 -3.50
C LEU A 129 -15.07 -0.79 -4.62
N LEU A 130 -14.63 0.43 -4.30
CA LEU A 130 -14.23 1.42 -5.29
C LEU A 130 -12.70 1.52 -5.33
N VAL A 131 -12.11 1.32 -6.51
CA VAL A 131 -10.68 1.56 -6.77
C VAL A 131 -10.54 2.86 -7.55
N VAL A 132 -9.88 3.84 -6.96
CA VAL A 132 -9.64 5.16 -7.56
C VAL A 132 -8.19 5.23 -8.00
N GLY A 133 -7.97 5.09 -9.31
CA GLY A 133 -6.63 4.99 -9.90
C GLY A 133 -6.51 3.79 -10.83
N THR A 134 -5.64 3.91 -11.83
CA THR A 134 -5.40 2.89 -12.85
C THR A 134 -3.90 2.62 -13.06
N GLY A 135 -3.09 2.92 -12.03
CA GLY A 135 -1.66 2.67 -12.02
C GLY A 135 -1.31 1.23 -11.63
N GLN A 136 -0.01 0.93 -11.55
CA GLN A 136 0.53 -0.41 -11.31
C GLN A 136 0.02 -1.09 -10.02
N LEU A 137 -0.31 -0.30 -8.99
CA LEU A 137 -0.83 -0.81 -7.72
C LEU A 137 -2.32 -1.17 -7.76
N ALA A 138 -3.11 -0.54 -8.64
CA ALA A 138 -4.56 -0.66 -8.65
C ALA A 138 -5.06 -2.12 -8.87
N PRO A 139 -4.51 -2.91 -9.83
CA PRO A 139 -4.90 -4.31 -9.96
C PRO A 139 -4.61 -5.15 -8.71
N ALA A 140 -3.46 -4.94 -8.07
CA ALA A 140 -3.08 -5.68 -6.88
C ALA A 140 -3.93 -5.31 -5.67
N LEU A 141 -4.22 -4.02 -5.47
CA LEU A 141 -5.12 -3.54 -4.41
C LEU A 141 -6.53 -4.10 -4.59
N ALA A 142 -7.07 -4.10 -5.80
CA ALA A 142 -8.36 -4.71 -6.11
C ALA A 142 -8.39 -6.20 -5.71
N ARG A 143 -7.37 -6.96 -6.12
CA ARG A 143 -7.26 -8.40 -5.82
C ARG A 143 -7.06 -8.69 -4.34
N ALA A 144 -6.23 -7.92 -3.65
CA ALA A 144 -5.95 -8.13 -2.24
C ALA A 144 -7.17 -7.77 -1.37
N HIS A 145 -7.86 -6.65 -1.66
CA HIS A 145 -9.09 -6.28 -0.95
C HIS A 145 -10.24 -7.25 -1.23
N ALA A 146 -10.34 -7.79 -2.45
CA ALA A 146 -11.33 -8.81 -2.80
C ALA A 146 -11.04 -10.18 -2.15
N HIS A 147 -9.81 -10.44 -1.74
CA HIS A 147 -9.44 -11.72 -1.15
C HIS A 147 -10.20 -11.96 0.16
N GLY A 148 -10.87 -13.11 0.25
CA GLY A 148 -11.69 -13.47 1.42
C GLY A 148 -12.98 -12.66 1.58
N ARG A 149 -13.38 -11.86 0.57
CA ARG A 149 -14.61 -11.07 0.58
C ARG A 149 -15.51 -11.43 -0.59
N GLU A 150 -16.79 -11.57 -0.32
CA GLU A 150 -17.81 -11.71 -1.35
C GLU A 150 -18.26 -10.33 -1.84
N LEU A 151 -17.49 -9.74 -2.73
CA LEU A 151 -17.84 -8.45 -3.34
C LEU A 151 -18.94 -8.64 -4.38
N ALA A 152 -19.96 -7.78 -4.33
CA ALA A 152 -20.96 -7.67 -5.38
C ALA A 152 -20.45 -6.87 -6.59
N ALA A 153 -19.54 -5.91 -6.36
CA ALA A 153 -18.93 -5.11 -7.42
C ALA A 153 -17.55 -4.57 -7.00
N ILE A 154 -16.63 -4.51 -7.96
CA ILE A 154 -15.41 -3.72 -7.93
C ILE A 154 -15.55 -2.59 -8.95
N GLU A 155 -15.87 -1.40 -8.48
CA GLU A 155 -15.99 -0.21 -9.31
C GLU A 155 -14.60 0.40 -9.50
N VAL A 156 -14.23 0.70 -10.75
CA VAL A 156 -12.93 1.27 -11.10
C VAL A 156 -13.14 2.65 -11.69
N TRP A 157 -12.50 3.65 -11.09
CA TRP A 157 -12.44 5.00 -11.63
C TRP A 157 -11.01 5.39 -11.99
N GLY A 158 -10.85 6.10 -13.10
CA GLY A 158 -9.60 6.77 -13.42
C GLY A 158 -9.80 7.88 -14.45
N ARG A 159 -8.93 8.90 -14.41
CA ARG A 159 -8.95 10.03 -15.36
C ARG A 159 -8.96 9.60 -16.84
N SER A 160 -8.38 8.45 -17.14
CA SER A 160 -8.41 7.84 -18.48
C SER A 160 -9.37 6.67 -18.48
N THR A 161 -10.53 6.84 -19.13
CA THR A 161 -11.53 5.79 -19.32
C THR A 161 -10.93 4.54 -19.96
N ARG A 162 -10.06 4.70 -20.96
CA ARG A 162 -9.37 3.59 -21.61
C ARG A 162 -8.55 2.75 -20.62
N ARG A 163 -7.78 3.40 -19.75
CA ARG A 163 -6.99 2.67 -18.73
C ARG A 163 -7.88 2.00 -17.68
N ALA A 164 -9.00 2.62 -17.33
CA ALA A 164 -9.98 2.02 -16.42
C ALA A 164 -10.63 0.78 -17.06
N GLN A 165 -10.99 0.84 -18.34
CA GLN A 165 -11.51 -0.31 -19.10
C GLN A 165 -10.51 -1.46 -19.15
N SER A 166 -9.24 -1.20 -19.48
CA SER A 166 -8.22 -2.25 -19.49
C SER A 166 -8.03 -2.90 -18.12
N LEU A 167 -8.07 -2.12 -17.03
CA LEU A 167 -8.00 -2.67 -15.67
C LEU A 167 -9.23 -3.54 -15.35
N VAL A 168 -10.43 -3.08 -15.71
CA VAL A 168 -11.66 -3.86 -15.50
C VAL A 168 -11.64 -5.17 -16.28
N GLU A 169 -11.18 -5.16 -17.55
CA GLU A 169 -10.98 -6.38 -18.35
C GLU A 169 -9.99 -7.33 -17.68
N GLU A 170 -8.88 -6.81 -17.17
CA GLU A 170 -7.88 -7.61 -16.44
C GLU A 170 -8.48 -8.27 -15.19
N LEU A 171 -9.24 -7.52 -14.39
CA LEU A 171 -9.89 -8.02 -13.18
C LEU A 171 -11.00 -9.03 -13.49
N ALA A 172 -11.81 -8.76 -14.51
CA ALA A 172 -12.87 -9.64 -14.97
C ALA A 172 -12.32 -10.96 -15.53
N SER A 173 -11.20 -10.93 -16.25
CA SER A 173 -10.51 -12.15 -16.70
C SER A 173 -10.02 -13.02 -15.55
N GLY A 174 -9.75 -12.40 -14.38
CA GLY A 174 -9.43 -13.07 -13.13
C GLY A 174 -10.64 -13.51 -12.31
N GLY A 175 -11.86 -13.40 -12.84
CA GLY A 175 -13.10 -13.81 -12.17
C GLY A 175 -13.67 -12.80 -11.17
N LEU A 176 -13.19 -11.55 -11.15
CA LEU A 176 -13.70 -10.51 -10.25
C LEU A 176 -14.83 -9.71 -10.91
N PRO A 177 -15.87 -9.31 -10.15
CA PRO A 177 -17.03 -8.57 -10.68
C PRO A 177 -16.70 -7.08 -10.86
N ALA A 178 -15.80 -6.77 -11.80
CA ALA A 178 -15.32 -5.41 -12.01
C ALA A 178 -16.12 -4.63 -13.06
N GLU A 179 -16.31 -3.33 -12.82
CA GLU A 179 -16.98 -2.40 -13.76
C GLU A 179 -16.34 -1.01 -13.73
N VAL A 180 -16.39 -0.30 -14.87
CA VAL A 180 -15.91 1.09 -14.95
C VAL A 180 -17.00 2.04 -14.48
N VAL A 181 -16.65 3.02 -13.66
CA VAL A 181 -17.56 4.10 -13.28
C VAL A 181 -17.07 5.45 -13.81
N GLY A 182 -17.98 6.26 -14.36
CA GLY A 182 -17.67 7.59 -14.89
C GLY A 182 -17.83 8.72 -13.86
N ASP A 183 -18.81 8.58 -12.97
CA ASP A 183 -19.10 9.53 -11.89
C ASP A 183 -18.44 9.08 -10.59
N LEU A 184 -17.33 9.73 -10.23
CA LEU A 184 -16.57 9.43 -9.02
C LEU A 184 -17.36 9.73 -7.76
N ASP A 185 -18.03 10.88 -7.70
CA ASP A 185 -18.77 11.33 -6.51
C ASP A 185 -19.91 10.35 -6.18
N ALA A 186 -20.66 9.92 -7.19
CA ALA A 186 -21.70 8.91 -7.01
C ALA A 186 -21.14 7.56 -6.56
N ALA A 187 -19.94 7.17 -7.02
CA ALA A 187 -19.29 5.92 -6.62
C ALA A 187 -18.78 5.99 -5.18
N VAL A 188 -18.14 7.09 -4.78
CA VAL A 188 -17.74 7.35 -3.39
C VAL A 188 -18.93 7.27 -2.44
N ALA A 189 -20.09 7.83 -2.83
CA ALA A 189 -21.29 7.87 -2.00
C ALA A 189 -21.89 6.49 -1.66
N ARG A 190 -21.64 5.46 -2.48
CA ARG A 190 -22.20 4.11 -2.30
C ARG A 190 -21.18 3.05 -1.88
N ALA A 191 -19.89 3.31 -2.06
CA ALA A 191 -18.81 2.37 -1.75
C ALA A 191 -18.76 2.03 -0.24
N ASP A 192 -18.56 0.75 0.08
CA ASP A 192 -18.31 0.30 1.45
C ASP A 192 -16.81 0.41 1.78
N LEU A 193 -15.97 0.13 0.78
CA LEU A 193 -14.52 0.26 0.83
C LEU A 193 -14.04 1.08 -0.37
N ILE A 194 -13.20 2.07 -0.13
CA ILE A 194 -12.58 2.89 -1.17
C ILE A 194 -11.07 2.72 -1.03
N SER A 195 -10.38 2.27 -2.08
CA SER A 195 -8.92 2.27 -2.16
C SER A 195 -8.49 3.30 -3.19
N CYS A 196 -7.89 4.40 -2.73
CA CYS A 196 -7.38 5.47 -3.56
C CYS A 196 -5.86 5.31 -3.74
N VAL A 197 -5.42 5.24 -4.99
CA VAL A 197 -4.03 4.96 -5.36
C VAL A 197 -3.62 5.77 -6.59
N THR A 198 -3.53 7.07 -6.37
CA THR A 198 -3.28 8.09 -7.39
C THR A 198 -2.09 8.96 -7.02
N GLY A 199 -1.44 9.50 -8.05
CA GLY A 199 -0.43 10.54 -7.89
C GLY A 199 -1.01 11.95 -7.77
N ALA A 200 -2.21 12.12 -7.20
CA ALA A 200 -2.90 13.40 -7.15
C ALA A 200 -2.25 14.37 -6.14
N THR A 201 -2.30 15.66 -6.45
CA THR A 201 -1.88 16.78 -5.57
C THR A 201 -3.07 17.59 -5.07
N GLU A 202 -4.25 17.33 -5.65
CA GLU A 202 -5.54 17.89 -5.30
C GLU A 202 -6.49 16.74 -4.91
N PRO A 203 -7.38 16.96 -3.93
CA PRO A 203 -8.24 15.89 -3.41
C PRO A 203 -9.21 15.38 -4.48
N LEU A 204 -9.31 14.06 -4.58
CA LEU A 204 -10.29 13.35 -5.42
C LEU A 204 -11.47 12.84 -4.60
N ILE A 205 -11.23 12.47 -3.34
CA ILE A 205 -12.26 11.97 -2.43
C ILE A 205 -12.80 13.12 -1.58
N ALA A 206 -14.06 13.48 -1.81
CA ALA A 206 -14.76 14.46 -0.99
C ALA A 206 -15.35 13.80 0.26
N GLY A 207 -14.88 14.20 1.44
CA GLY A 207 -15.25 13.62 2.72
C GLY A 207 -16.75 13.65 2.99
N ARG A 208 -17.45 14.70 2.54
CA ARG A 208 -18.91 14.85 2.65
C ARG A 208 -19.69 13.67 2.03
N LEU A 209 -19.12 13.00 1.03
CA LEU A 209 -19.76 11.90 0.31
C LEU A 209 -19.57 10.55 1.00
N LEU A 210 -18.63 10.42 1.94
CA LEU A 210 -18.40 9.17 2.65
C LEU A 210 -19.64 8.80 3.47
N ARG A 211 -20.20 7.63 3.16
CA ARG A 211 -21.33 7.06 3.89
C ARG A 211 -20.90 6.55 5.27
N PRO A 212 -21.80 6.51 6.26
CA PRO A 212 -21.55 5.83 7.52
C PRO A 212 -21.10 4.39 7.28
N GLY A 213 -20.08 3.96 8.02
CA GLY A 213 -19.49 2.62 7.92
C GLY A 213 -18.47 2.43 6.81
N ALA A 214 -18.16 3.46 6.01
CA ALA A 214 -17.16 3.37 4.95
C ALA A 214 -15.73 3.17 5.50
N HIS A 215 -14.92 2.43 4.75
CA HIS A 215 -13.47 2.36 4.93
C HIS A 215 -12.76 3.06 3.77
N LEU A 216 -11.89 4.01 4.08
CA LEU A 216 -11.08 4.76 3.12
C LEU A 216 -9.60 4.38 3.27
N ASP A 217 -9.04 3.74 2.27
CA ASP A 217 -7.64 3.32 2.17
C ASP A 217 -6.92 4.28 1.21
N LEU A 218 -5.99 5.08 1.74
CA LEU A 218 -5.25 6.11 1.00
C LEU A 218 -3.79 5.66 0.82
N VAL A 219 -3.42 5.28 -0.40
CA VAL A 219 -2.16 4.59 -0.70
C VAL A 219 -1.23 5.42 -1.57
N GLY A 220 -1.77 6.26 -2.45
CA GLY A 220 -1.02 6.95 -3.49
C GLY A 220 -0.13 8.09 -2.99
N SER A 221 -0.58 8.87 -2.00
CA SER A 221 0.23 9.96 -1.46
C SER A 221 1.35 9.47 -0.52
N PHE A 222 2.59 9.87 -0.81
CA PHE A 222 3.76 9.64 0.04
C PHE A 222 4.67 10.88 0.18
N ARG A 223 4.32 11.99 -0.49
CA ARG A 223 5.03 13.27 -0.43
C ARG A 223 4.12 14.36 0.16
N PRO A 224 4.66 15.44 0.75
CA PRO A 224 3.85 16.51 1.33
C PRO A 224 2.95 17.24 0.32
N ASP A 225 3.34 17.28 -0.96
CA ASP A 225 2.59 17.91 -2.04
C ASP A 225 1.48 17.01 -2.61
N MET A 226 1.45 15.73 -2.26
CA MET A 226 0.46 14.77 -2.76
C MET A 226 -0.69 14.61 -1.78
N ARG A 227 -1.93 14.55 -2.26
CA ARG A 227 -3.11 14.22 -1.46
C ARG A 227 -4.20 13.64 -2.36
N GLU A 228 -4.99 12.75 -1.79
CA GLU A 228 -6.04 11.99 -2.45
C GLU A 228 -7.41 12.32 -1.88
N ALA A 229 -7.48 12.72 -0.61
CA ALA A 229 -8.73 13.07 0.06
C ALA A 229 -8.72 14.51 0.59
N ASP A 230 -9.91 15.05 0.82
CA ASP A 230 -10.07 16.36 1.43
C ASP A 230 -9.94 16.34 2.97
N ASP A 231 -9.84 17.53 3.55
CA ASP A 231 -9.69 17.71 5.00
C ASP A 231 -10.93 17.18 5.75
N GLU A 232 -12.10 17.26 5.11
CA GLU A 232 -13.36 16.73 5.65
C GLU A 232 -13.33 15.20 5.76
N ALA A 233 -12.70 14.50 4.83
CA ALA A 233 -12.56 13.05 4.88
C ALA A 233 -11.72 12.61 6.09
N VAL A 234 -10.62 13.32 6.33
CA VAL A 234 -9.72 13.07 7.47
C VAL A 234 -10.42 13.41 8.79
N ARG A 235 -11.07 14.58 8.86
CA ARG A 235 -11.78 15.06 10.06
C ARG A 235 -12.94 14.15 10.49
N ARG A 236 -13.66 13.55 9.54
CA ARG A 236 -14.80 12.67 9.81
C ARG A 236 -14.41 11.23 10.16
N ALA A 237 -13.18 10.82 9.84
CA ALA A 237 -12.76 9.44 9.97
C ALA A 237 -12.00 9.18 11.29
N ALA A 238 -12.12 7.96 11.79
CA ALA A 238 -11.16 7.39 12.71
C ALA A 238 -9.88 7.07 11.92
N VAL A 239 -8.78 7.78 12.22
CA VAL A 239 -7.54 7.75 11.43
C VAL A 239 -6.58 6.70 11.97
N PHE A 240 -6.12 5.84 11.07
CA PHE A 240 -5.11 4.80 11.29
C PHE A 240 -4.02 4.94 10.24
N VAL A 241 -2.81 4.49 10.55
CA VAL A 241 -1.64 4.62 9.67
C VAL A 241 -0.87 3.31 9.55
N ASP A 242 -0.09 3.14 8.49
CA ASP A 242 0.84 2.01 8.41
C ASP A 242 1.95 2.12 9.46
N THR A 243 2.64 3.26 9.48
CA THR A 243 3.64 3.68 10.46
C THR A 243 3.52 5.18 10.70
N GLY A 244 3.70 5.62 11.94
CA GLY A 244 3.58 7.03 12.31
C GLY A 244 4.44 7.98 11.45
N PRO A 245 5.78 7.83 11.41
CA PRO A 245 6.65 8.78 10.71
C PRO A 245 6.41 8.84 9.20
N GLY A 246 6.15 7.70 8.56
CA GLY A 246 5.90 7.61 7.12
C GLY A 246 4.61 8.31 6.71
N ALA A 247 3.50 7.93 7.35
CA ALA A 247 2.17 8.45 7.01
C ALA A 247 2.04 9.95 7.29
N ARG A 248 2.64 10.45 8.37
CA ARG A 248 2.59 11.88 8.75
C ARG A 248 3.27 12.82 7.74
N ARG A 249 4.17 12.30 6.89
CA ARG A 249 4.82 13.08 5.81
C ARG A 249 4.00 13.17 4.53
N ALA A 250 3.04 12.26 4.34
CA ALA A 250 2.15 12.28 3.17
C ALA A 250 1.16 13.44 3.30
N GLY A 251 0.93 14.18 2.21
CA GLY A 251 0.08 15.39 2.25
C GLY A 251 -1.38 15.14 2.65
N ASP A 252 -1.87 13.90 2.56
CA ASP A 252 -3.16 13.48 3.13
C ASP A 252 -3.26 13.73 4.65
N LEU A 253 -2.15 13.62 5.39
CA LEU A 253 -2.10 13.88 6.83
C LEU A 253 -1.27 15.12 7.19
N ALA A 254 -0.17 15.37 6.48
CA ALA A 254 0.71 16.50 6.77
C ALA A 254 -0.01 17.85 6.66
N ARG A 255 -0.88 18.01 5.65
CA ARG A 255 -1.64 19.24 5.43
C ARG A 255 -2.71 19.48 6.49
N PRO A 256 -3.62 18.53 6.80
CA PRO A 256 -4.63 18.76 7.84
C PRO A 256 -4.03 18.88 9.25
N LEU A 257 -2.90 18.21 9.54
CA LEU A 257 -2.14 18.44 10.78
C LEU A 257 -1.60 19.88 10.85
N ALA A 258 -0.95 20.36 9.79
CA ALA A 258 -0.41 21.72 9.74
C ALA A 258 -1.50 22.80 9.78
N ALA A 259 -2.68 22.50 9.21
CA ALA A 259 -3.84 23.39 9.20
C ALA A 259 -4.65 23.34 10.51
N GLY A 260 -4.32 22.44 11.46
CA GLY A 260 -5.07 22.26 12.71
C GLY A 260 -6.46 21.64 12.53
N VAL A 261 -6.72 20.97 11.40
CA VAL A 261 -7.97 20.23 11.14
C VAL A 261 -8.03 18.97 12.01
N ILE A 262 -6.87 18.35 12.22
CA ILE A 262 -6.64 17.27 13.19
C ILE A 262 -5.37 17.57 13.97
N GLY A 263 -5.26 17.04 15.18
CA GLY A 263 -4.06 17.03 16.01
C GLY A 263 -3.40 15.65 16.06
N ASP A 264 -2.25 15.57 16.75
CA ASP A 264 -1.48 14.32 16.86
C ASP A 264 -2.26 13.17 17.52
N GLY A 265 -3.17 13.49 18.45
CA GLY A 265 -4.02 12.52 19.15
C GLY A 265 -5.21 12.00 18.34
N ASP A 266 -5.48 12.57 17.17
CA ASP A 266 -6.55 12.09 16.28
C ASP A 266 -6.11 10.89 15.42
N ILE A 267 -4.80 10.60 15.36
CA ILE A 267 -4.26 9.36 14.80
C ILE A 267 -4.31 8.30 15.88
N LEU A 268 -5.26 7.37 15.77
CA LEU A 268 -5.65 6.47 16.85
C LEU A 268 -4.67 5.33 17.09
N ALA A 269 -4.12 4.77 16.01
CA ALA A 269 -3.20 3.63 16.06
C ALA A 269 -2.48 3.45 14.72
N ASP A 270 -1.34 2.76 14.76
CA ASP A 270 -0.69 2.24 13.56
C ASP A 270 -1.01 0.76 13.31
N LEU A 271 -0.49 0.21 12.22
CA LEU A 271 -0.74 -1.19 11.85
C LEU A 271 -0.13 -2.17 12.86
N PHE A 272 0.94 -1.79 13.57
CA PHE A 272 1.49 -2.62 14.62
C PHE A 272 0.53 -2.72 15.81
N ASP A 273 -0.08 -1.61 16.23
CA ASP A 273 -1.07 -1.61 17.31
C ASP A 273 -2.30 -2.47 16.95
N LEU A 274 -2.73 -2.45 15.69
CA LEU A 274 -3.83 -3.30 15.20
C LEU A 274 -3.45 -4.78 15.22
N VAL A 275 -2.28 -5.12 14.67
CA VAL A 275 -1.79 -6.51 14.57
C VAL A 275 -1.52 -7.13 15.95
N THR A 276 -0.99 -6.33 16.89
CA THR A 276 -0.67 -6.81 18.25
C THR A 276 -1.85 -6.74 19.21
N GLY A 277 -3.01 -6.25 18.76
CA GLY A 277 -4.22 -6.12 19.58
C GLY A 277 -4.16 -5.01 20.64
N ARG A 278 -3.20 -4.09 20.54
CA ARG A 278 -3.15 -2.87 21.38
C ARG A 278 -4.28 -1.91 21.06
N HIS A 279 -4.76 -1.93 19.81
CA HIS A 279 -5.97 -1.24 19.40
C HIS A 279 -6.91 -2.21 18.68
N PRO A 280 -8.22 -2.25 19.01
CA PRO A 280 -9.15 -3.23 18.44
C PRO A 280 -9.53 -2.97 16.97
N GLY A 281 -9.11 -1.82 16.41
CA GLY A 281 -9.51 -1.36 15.09
C GLY A 281 -10.84 -0.63 15.14
N ARG A 282 -11.73 -0.93 14.17
CA ARG A 282 -13.09 -0.38 14.13
C ARG A 282 -13.87 -0.75 15.39
N ASP A 283 -14.48 0.24 16.04
CA ASP A 283 -15.27 0.05 17.27
C ASP A 283 -16.79 0.06 17.03
N ARG A 284 -17.25 0.69 15.95
CA ARG A 284 -18.67 0.85 15.62
C ARG A 284 -18.94 0.59 14.14
N HIS A 285 -20.13 0.06 13.87
CA HIS A 285 -20.55 -0.31 12.52
C HIS A 285 -20.64 0.91 11.59
N ASP A 286 -21.11 2.06 12.08
CA ASP A 286 -21.32 3.29 11.31
C ASP A 286 -20.10 4.23 11.27
N GLN A 287 -19.02 3.89 11.98
CA GLN A 287 -17.78 4.66 11.98
C GLN A 287 -17.20 4.77 10.56
N ILE A 288 -16.72 5.94 10.17
CA ILE A 288 -15.87 6.06 8.98
C ILE A 288 -14.45 5.80 9.46
N THR A 289 -13.72 4.90 8.80
CA THR A 289 -12.31 4.61 9.12
C THR A 289 -11.43 5.03 7.95
N LEU A 290 -10.29 5.62 8.23
CA LEU A 290 -9.29 5.99 7.22
C LEU A 290 -7.98 5.28 7.56
N PHE A 291 -7.42 4.56 6.61
CA PHE A 291 -6.07 4.01 6.71
C PHE A 291 -5.14 4.75 5.74
N LYS A 292 -4.10 5.38 6.27
CA LYS A 292 -3.07 6.02 5.46
C LYS A 292 -1.82 5.15 5.36
N SER A 293 -1.48 4.76 4.15
CA SER A 293 -0.28 3.98 3.82
C SER A 293 0.76 4.86 3.12
N ALA A 294 2.00 4.83 3.59
CA ALA A 294 3.16 5.49 2.97
C ALA A 294 4.33 4.53 2.67
N GLY A 295 4.22 3.27 3.10
CA GLY A 295 5.20 2.21 2.98
C GLY A 295 6.24 2.18 4.09
N PHE A 296 6.60 0.97 4.53
CA PHE A 296 7.61 0.72 5.55
C PHE A 296 8.43 -0.53 5.19
N ALA A 297 9.70 -0.55 5.59
CA ALA A 297 10.67 -1.53 5.09
C ALA A 297 10.43 -2.95 5.62
N LEU A 298 9.80 -3.11 6.80
CA LEU A 298 9.47 -4.43 7.34
C LEU A 298 8.48 -5.20 6.45
N ALA A 299 7.56 -4.51 5.75
CA ALA A 299 6.67 -5.18 4.81
C ALA A 299 7.43 -5.72 3.58
N ASP A 300 8.46 -5.00 3.12
CA ASP A 300 9.33 -5.49 2.05
C ASP A 300 10.17 -6.70 2.52
N LEU A 301 10.71 -6.65 3.76
CA LEU A 301 11.46 -7.77 4.37
C LEU A 301 10.60 -9.01 4.55
N ALA A 302 9.37 -8.85 5.04
CA ALA A 302 8.42 -9.95 5.22
C ALA A 302 8.13 -10.66 3.89
N ALA A 303 7.86 -9.88 2.84
CA ALA A 303 7.63 -10.39 1.49
C ALA A 303 8.86 -11.13 0.95
N ALA A 304 10.06 -10.53 1.07
CA ALA A 304 11.29 -11.15 0.59
C ALA A 304 11.64 -12.44 1.34
N ARG A 305 11.41 -12.47 2.67
CA ARG A 305 11.60 -13.67 3.49
C ARG A 305 10.62 -14.79 3.10
N LEU A 306 9.38 -14.44 2.78
CA LEU A 306 8.38 -15.40 2.30
C LEU A 306 8.80 -16.00 0.95
N VAL A 307 9.29 -15.17 0.01
CA VAL A 307 9.84 -15.62 -1.28
C VAL A 307 10.99 -16.62 -1.07
N ARG A 308 11.97 -16.29 -0.22
CA ARG A 308 13.10 -17.17 0.10
C ARG A 308 12.62 -18.51 0.66
N SER A 309 11.72 -18.48 1.64
CA SER A 309 11.21 -19.68 2.32
C SER A 309 10.45 -20.62 1.37
N SER A 310 9.60 -20.05 0.49
CA SER A 310 8.90 -20.83 -0.55
C SER A 310 9.85 -21.53 -1.52
N TRP A 311 11.02 -20.93 -1.79
CA TRP A 311 12.01 -21.52 -2.69
C TRP A 311 12.84 -22.61 -2.01
N GLU A 312 13.29 -22.40 -0.77
CA GLU A 312 14.04 -23.39 0.01
C GLU A 312 13.22 -24.68 0.25
N GLY A 313 11.92 -24.53 0.53
CA GLY A 313 10.99 -25.65 0.69
C GLY A 313 10.76 -26.49 -0.58
N ARG A 314 11.03 -25.94 -1.77
CA ARG A 314 10.96 -26.69 -3.04
C ARG A 314 12.23 -27.46 -3.38
N ARG A 315 13.37 -27.08 -2.82
CA ARG A 315 14.66 -27.77 -3.04
C ARG A 315 14.85 -29.00 -2.17
N THR A 316 14.08 -29.07 -1.08
CA THR A 316 14.13 -30.14 -0.09
C THR A 316 13.08 -31.23 -0.32
N ARG A 317 12.24 -31.08 -1.35
CA ARG A 317 11.28 -32.08 -1.85
C ARG A 317 11.73 -32.60 -3.20
#